data_AF-A0A8I2YVH4-F1
#
_entry.id   AF-A0A8I2YVH4-F1
#
_cell.length_a   1.000
_cell.length_b   1.000
_cell.length_c   1.000
_cell.angle_alpha   90.00
_cell.angle_beta   90.00
_cell.angle_gamma   90.00
#
_symmetry.space_group_name_H-M   'P 1'
#
loop_
_entity.id
_entity.type
_entity.pdbx_description
1 polymer ?
#
loop_
_entity_poly.entity_id
_entity_poly.type
_entity_poly.pdbx_seq_one_letter_code
_entity_poly.pdbx_strand_id
1 'polypeptide(L)'
;MFTRLPAIAQWMSSHRYPSEDDIRMVGCAIAHDEQIVDAINSEINEIMAQLEQVRLRKVKYQENIRQCRSLITLARRMPPEVLADIFELCAESGWTLAPLVASHVCLAWRKAAEYPRVWSRIYIDYGIGNPLAKTKLWLSRAQQSPLLDVPSNALSMEEVLSALSEQFTQWKSVTIRTHDTIQLNHILSPMGHSFPRLRRLDCVTHWDTPTGDLVDFSAVHNAPSLRQLDIKQPNLPRWSIPFQLTNLHLILSPANLANPVLASRWASTLANPLGLKHLTLEVSVDSGYHYELEWWSSHYLNPWHLRAPRGI
;
A
#
# COMPACT_ATOMS: atom_id res chain seq x y z
N MET A 1 -2.41 -72.24 -1.25
CA MET A 1 -1.04 -72.80 -1.34
C MET A 1 -0.25 -72.34 -0.11
N PHE A 2 -0.61 -72.83 1.09
CA PHE A 2 -0.02 -72.45 2.38
C PHE A 2 0.05 -73.68 3.30
N THR A 3 0.72 -74.75 2.85
CA THR A 3 0.81 -76.03 3.60
C THR A 3 2.23 -76.41 4.01
N ARG A 4 3.24 -75.54 3.82
CA ARG A 4 4.66 -75.86 4.14
C ARG A 4 5.21 -75.25 5.42
N LEU A 5 4.57 -74.22 5.97
CA LEU A 5 4.95 -73.61 7.25
C LEU A 5 4.75 -74.48 8.51
N PRO A 6 3.81 -75.44 8.58
CA PRO A 6 3.64 -76.26 9.79
C PRO A 6 4.87 -77.14 10.10
N ALA A 7 5.56 -77.63 9.07
CA ALA A 7 6.68 -78.57 9.23
C ALA A 7 7.92 -77.91 9.86
N ILE A 8 8.26 -76.68 9.45
CA ILE A 8 9.42 -75.94 9.98
C ILE A 8 9.15 -75.47 11.43
N ALA A 9 7.92 -75.04 11.73
CA ALA A 9 7.53 -74.66 13.09
C ALA A 9 7.55 -75.87 14.06
N GLN A 10 7.17 -77.06 13.56
CA GLN A 10 7.21 -78.31 14.33
C GLN A 10 8.66 -78.79 14.57
N TRP A 11 9.59 -78.51 13.65
CA TRP A 11 11.02 -78.82 13.83
C TRP A 11 11.71 -77.93 14.86
N MET A 12 11.39 -76.64 14.91
CA MET A 12 11.89 -75.74 15.96
C MET A 12 11.47 -76.17 17.38
N SER A 13 10.37 -76.94 17.51
CA SER A 13 9.87 -77.45 18.79
C SER A 13 10.50 -78.78 19.24
N SER A 14 11.11 -79.54 18.33
CA SER A 14 11.77 -80.80 18.64
C SER A 14 13.29 -80.60 18.63
N HIS A 15 13.99 -80.88 19.73
CA HIS A 15 15.44 -80.69 19.87
C HIS A 15 16.29 -81.71 19.05
N ARG A 16 15.84 -82.10 17.85
CA ARG A 16 16.59 -82.98 16.95
C ARG A 16 17.56 -82.17 16.10
N TYR A 17 18.76 -82.73 15.93
CA TYR A 17 19.76 -82.20 15.00
C TYR A 17 19.24 -82.39 13.56
N PRO A 18 19.24 -81.35 12.71
CA PRO A 18 18.74 -81.44 11.35
C PRO A 18 19.59 -82.41 10.53
N SER A 19 18.95 -83.29 9.76
CA SER A 19 19.64 -84.19 8.83
C SER A 19 20.14 -83.43 7.59
N GLU A 20 21.04 -84.02 6.81
CA GLU A 20 21.51 -83.40 5.56
C GLU A 20 20.36 -83.16 4.56
N ASP A 21 19.37 -84.03 4.55
CA ASP A 21 18.16 -83.89 3.72
C ASP A 21 17.29 -82.71 4.16
N ASP A 22 17.21 -82.47 5.47
CA ASP A 22 16.51 -81.34 6.08
C ASP A 22 17.17 -80.01 5.70
N ILE A 23 18.49 -79.95 5.79
CA ILE A 23 19.30 -78.78 5.40
C ILE A 23 19.12 -78.50 3.91
N ARG A 24 19.15 -79.55 3.07
CA ARG A 24 18.94 -79.42 1.62
C ARG A 24 17.52 -78.93 1.29
N MET A 25 16.50 -79.46 1.96
CA MET A 25 15.10 -79.07 1.74
C MET A 25 14.87 -77.61 2.10
N VAL A 26 15.40 -77.16 3.24
CA VAL A 26 15.33 -75.75 3.67
C VAL A 26 16.13 -74.87 2.71
N GLY A 27 17.32 -75.29 2.27
CA GLY A 27 18.11 -74.57 1.28
C GLY A 27 17.39 -74.39 -0.05
N CYS A 28 16.69 -75.42 -0.55
CA CYS A 28 15.86 -75.31 -1.75
C CYS A 28 14.66 -74.38 -1.56
N ALA A 29 14.03 -74.37 -0.38
CA ALA A 29 12.93 -73.47 -0.08
C ALA A 29 13.40 -72.00 -0.01
N ILE A 30 14.54 -71.75 0.64
CA ILE A 30 15.16 -70.42 0.69
C ILE A 30 15.50 -69.94 -0.72
N ALA A 31 16.16 -70.75 -1.54
CA ALA A 31 16.51 -70.36 -2.90
C ALA A 31 15.29 -70.06 -3.79
N HIS A 32 14.17 -70.78 -3.57
CA HIS A 32 12.93 -70.50 -4.27
C HIS A 32 12.30 -69.17 -3.83
N ASP A 33 12.25 -68.91 -2.53
CA ASP A 33 11.69 -67.67 -1.98
C ASP A 33 12.57 -66.47 -2.36
N GLU A 34 13.90 -66.62 -2.41
CA GLU A 34 14.84 -65.61 -2.91
C GLU A 34 14.55 -65.24 -4.37
N GLN A 35 14.30 -66.22 -5.24
CA GLN A 35 13.90 -65.96 -6.63
C GLN A 35 12.59 -65.17 -6.74
N ILE A 36 11.62 -65.46 -5.87
CA ILE A 36 10.35 -64.72 -5.83
C ILE A 36 10.59 -63.29 -5.37
N VAL A 37 11.41 -63.09 -4.33
CA VAL A 37 11.78 -61.75 -3.85
C VAL A 37 12.48 -60.95 -4.95
N ASP A 38 13.40 -61.55 -5.71
CA ASP A 38 14.09 -60.90 -6.82
C ASP A 38 13.13 -60.51 -7.96
N ALA A 39 12.14 -61.37 -8.26
CA ALA A 39 11.10 -61.07 -9.24
C ALA A 39 10.23 -59.88 -8.79
N ILE A 40 9.80 -59.87 -7.52
CA ILE A 40 9.01 -58.76 -6.94
C ILE A 40 9.82 -57.46 -6.93
N ASN A 41 11.09 -57.52 -6.54
CA ASN A 41 11.99 -56.35 -6.54
C ASN A 41 12.15 -55.77 -7.95
N SER A 42 12.22 -56.63 -8.97
CA SER A 42 12.28 -56.20 -10.37
C SER A 42 11.00 -55.48 -10.81
N GLU A 43 9.82 -56.00 -10.42
CA GLU A 43 8.52 -55.37 -10.67
C GLU A 43 8.40 -54.01 -9.95
N ILE A 44 8.83 -53.93 -8.68
CA ILE A 44 8.88 -52.67 -7.92
C ILE A 44 9.73 -51.64 -8.65
N ASN A 45 10.92 -52.03 -9.11
CA ASN A 45 11.82 -51.13 -9.83
C ASN A 45 11.21 -50.64 -11.15
N GLU A 46 10.50 -51.51 -11.88
CA GLU A 46 9.81 -51.13 -13.11
C GLU A 46 8.68 -50.12 -12.82
N ILE A 47 7.82 -50.39 -11.83
CA ILE A 47 6.73 -49.50 -11.44
C ILE A 47 7.28 -48.14 -10.98
N MET A 48 8.37 -48.12 -10.20
CA MET A 48 9.01 -46.88 -9.78
C MET A 48 9.55 -46.08 -10.98
N ALA A 49 10.15 -46.74 -11.97
CA ALA A 49 10.61 -46.08 -13.19
C ALA A 49 9.44 -45.49 -14.00
N GLN A 50 8.34 -46.23 -14.12
CA GLN A 50 7.12 -45.74 -14.79
C GLN A 50 6.50 -44.54 -14.04
N LEU A 51 6.45 -44.59 -12.70
CA LEU A 51 5.96 -43.50 -11.86
C LEU A 51 6.77 -42.23 -12.07
N GLU A 52 8.09 -42.34 -12.13
CA GLU A 52 8.98 -41.19 -12.33
C GLU A 52 8.79 -40.58 -13.73
N GLN A 53 8.63 -41.42 -14.77
CA GLN A 53 8.29 -40.91 -16.11
C GLN A 53 6.97 -40.13 -16.13
N VAL A 54 5.94 -40.63 -15.45
CA VAL A 54 4.63 -39.95 -15.36
C VAL A 54 4.76 -38.64 -14.59
N ARG A 55 5.55 -38.59 -13.50
CA ARG A 55 5.83 -37.37 -12.74
C ARG A 55 6.52 -36.31 -13.60
N LEU A 56 7.56 -36.68 -14.33
CA LEU A 56 8.26 -35.77 -15.25
C LEU A 56 7.32 -35.22 -16.33
N ARG A 57 6.48 -36.08 -16.92
CA ARG A 57 5.46 -35.65 -17.89
C ARG A 57 4.46 -34.68 -17.26
N LYS A 58 3.98 -34.97 -16.04
CA LYS A 58 3.06 -34.07 -15.31
C LYS A 58 3.69 -32.70 -15.09
N VAL A 59 4.93 -32.63 -14.59
CA VAL A 59 5.64 -31.36 -14.37
C VAL A 59 5.77 -30.58 -15.69
N LYS A 60 6.15 -31.24 -16.78
CA LYS A 60 6.23 -30.63 -18.12
C LYS A 60 4.90 -30.01 -18.55
N TYR A 61 3.78 -30.73 -18.43
CA TYR A 61 2.48 -30.21 -18.83
C TYR A 61 1.96 -29.12 -17.88
N GLN A 62 2.27 -29.19 -16.59
CA GLN A 62 1.95 -28.11 -15.64
C GLN A 62 2.68 -26.82 -16.01
N GLU A 63 3.94 -26.90 -16.42
CA GLU A 63 4.70 -25.74 -16.88
C GLU A 63 4.12 -25.19 -18.21
N ASN A 64 3.76 -26.05 -19.16
CA ASN A 64 3.08 -25.63 -20.40
C ASN A 64 1.76 -24.89 -20.10
N ILE A 65 0.93 -25.43 -19.20
CA ILE A 65 -0.34 -24.79 -18.78
C ILE A 65 -0.04 -23.43 -18.13
N ARG A 66 0.97 -23.34 -17.26
CA ARG A 66 1.38 -22.08 -16.65
C ARG A 66 1.79 -21.04 -17.69
N GLN A 67 2.55 -21.45 -18.70
CA GLN A 67 2.97 -20.58 -19.80
C GLN A 67 1.78 -20.10 -20.64
N CYS A 68 0.89 -21.00 -21.06
CA CYS A 68 -0.33 -20.65 -21.78
C CYS A 68 -1.24 -19.72 -20.96
N ARG A 69 -1.44 -20.01 -19.67
CA ARG A 69 -2.19 -19.14 -18.75
C ARG A 69 -1.55 -17.75 -18.67
N SER A 70 -0.22 -17.68 -18.59
CA SER A 70 0.49 -16.41 -18.56
C SER A 70 0.22 -15.54 -19.80
N LEU A 71 0.07 -16.17 -20.97
CA LEU A 71 -0.20 -15.50 -22.25
C LEU A 71 -1.61 -14.90 -22.32
N ILE A 72 -2.60 -15.58 -21.75
CA ILE A 72 -4.00 -15.12 -21.78
C ILE A 72 -4.37 -14.20 -20.61
N THR A 73 -3.42 -13.85 -19.74
CA THR A 73 -3.70 -12.94 -18.62
C THR A 73 -4.17 -11.58 -19.11
N LEU A 74 -5.15 -11.01 -18.41
CA LEU A 74 -5.69 -9.68 -18.72
C LEU A 74 -4.59 -8.61 -18.77
N ALA A 75 -3.60 -8.70 -17.89
CA ALA A 75 -2.46 -7.80 -17.83
C ALA A 75 -1.62 -7.74 -19.11
N ARG A 76 -1.58 -8.81 -19.93
CA ARG A 76 -0.88 -8.78 -21.24
C ARG A 76 -1.73 -8.21 -22.38
N ARG A 77 -3.05 -8.09 -22.17
CA ARG A 77 -4.01 -7.58 -23.16
C ARG A 77 -4.34 -6.10 -22.95
N MET A 78 -4.00 -5.55 -21.78
CA MET A 78 -4.25 -4.16 -21.46
C MET A 78 -3.01 -3.31 -21.80
N PRO A 79 -3.21 -2.09 -22.33
CA PRO A 79 -2.15 -1.10 -22.41
C PRO A 79 -1.54 -0.85 -21.01
N PRO A 80 -0.22 -0.63 -20.92
CA PRO A 80 0.44 -0.37 -19.66
C PRO A 80 -0.10 0.89 -18.95
N GLU A 81 -0.67 1.85 -19.68
CA GLU A 81 -1.33 3.03 -19.13
C GLU A 81 -2.55 2.66 -18.28
N VAL A 82 -3.38 1.72 -18.76
CA VAL A 82 -4.59 1.28 -18.03
C VAL A 82 -4.19 0.54 -16.75
N LEU A 83 -3.12 -0.23 -16.79
CA LEU A 83 -2.55 -0.87 -15.61
C LEU A 83 -2.00 0.15 -14.61
N ALA A 84 -1.37 1.23 -15.09
CA ALA A 84 -0.93 2.33 -14.26
C ALA A 84 -2.11 3.04 -13.58
N ASP A 85 -3.21 3.26 -14.30
CA ASP A 85 -4.43 3.86 -13.74
C ASP A 85 -5.04 2.97 -12.64
N ILE A 86 -5.02 1.64 -12.81
CA ILE A 86 -5.41 0.69 -11.75
C ILE A 86 -4.53 0.86 -10.51
N PHE A 87 -3.21 1.01 -10.68
CA PHE A 87 -2.32 1.23 -9.55
C PHE A 87 -2.58 2.54 -8.83
N GLU A 88 -2.87 3.60 -9.58
CA GLU A 88 -3.27 4.88 -8.99
C GLU A 88 -4.53 4.67 -8.15
N LEU A 89 -5.58 4.06 -8.69
CA LEU A 89 -6.82 3.71 -7.97
C LEU A 89 -6.56 2.88 -6.71
N CYS A 90 -5.68 1.88 -6.80
CA CYS A 90 -5.27 1.08 -5.63
C CYS A 90 -4.59 1.96 -4.57
N ALA A 91 -3.67 2.83 -4.98
CA ALA A 91 -3.00 3.74 -4.06
C ALA A 91 -3.98 4.77 -3.47
N GLU A 92 -5.03 5.20 -4.21
CA GLU A 92 -6.10 6.06 -3.69
C GLU A 92 -6.93 5.37 -2.61
N SER A 93 -7.19 4.08 -2.77
CA SER A 93 -7.88 3.25 -1.77
C SER A 93 -7.04 2.93 -0.53
N GLY A 94 -5.79 3.44 -0.47
CA GLY A 94 -4.87 3.23 0.65
C GLY A 94 -3.83 2.13 0.42
N TRP A 95 -3.90 1.39 -0.69
CA TRP A 95 -2.90 0.37 -1.04
C TRP A 95 -1.71 0.97 -1.81
N THR A 96 -0.98 1.86 -1.16
CA THR A 96 0.17 2.59 -1.75
C THR A 96 1.37 1.69 -2.11
N LEU A 97 1.42 0.47 -1.58
CA LEU A 97 2.38 -0.57 -1.96
C LEU A 97 2.04 -1.28 -3.29
N ALA A 98 0.87 -1.02 -3.88
CA ALA A 98 0.40 -1.65 -5.11
C ALA A 98 1.46 -1.71 -6.23
N PRO A 99 2.14 -0.61 -6.62
CA PRO A 99 3.17 -0.69 -7.67
C PRO A 99 4.30 -1.64 -7.34
N LEU A 100 4.77 -1.65 -6.08
CA LEU A 100 5.86 -2.51 -5.65
C LEU A 100 5.44 -3.97 -5.73
N VAL A 101 4.32 -4.32 -5.08
CA VAL A 101 3.82 -5.71 -5.02
C VAL A 101 3.45 -6.23 -6.40
N ALA A 102 2.72 -5.44 -7.19
CA ALA A 102 2.25 -5.87 -8.50
C ALA A 102 3.37 -5.98 -9.54
N SER A 103 4.46 -5.22 -9.40
CA SER A 103 5.63 -5.32 -10.30
C SER A 103 6.31 -6.71 -10.29
N HIS A 104 6.05 -7.51 -9.24
CA HIS A 104 6.52 -8.90 -9.14
C HIS A 104 5.63 -9.92 -9.86
N VAL A 105 4.42 -9.54 -10.28
CA VAL A 105 3.43 -10.46 -10.89
C VAL A 105 3.86 -10.89 -12.29
N CYS A 106 4.09 -9.93 -13.20
CA CYS A 106 4.57 -10.21 -14.55
C CYS A 106 5.25 -8.99 -15.19
N LEU A 107 5.86 -9.18 -16.37
CA LEU A 107 6.53 -8.11 -17.11
C LEU A 107 5.61 -6.91 -17.43
N ALA A 108 4.33 -7.16 -17.74
CA ALA A 108 3.39 -6.08 -18.09
C ALA A 108 3.07 -5.19 -16.87
N TRP A 109 2.80 -5.80 -15.72
CA TRP A 109 2.62 -5.06 -14.45
C TRP A 109 3.88 -4.30 -14.05
N ARG A 110 5.07 -4.88 -14.29
CA ARG A 110 6.34 -4.20 -14.04
C ARG A 110 6.52 -2.96 -14.91
N LYS A 111 6.23 -3.05 -16.21
CA LYS A 111 6.26 -1.91 -17.13
C LYS A 111 5.26 -0.83 -16.71
N ALA A 112 4.04 -1.22 -16.32
CA ALA A 112 3.06 -0.27 -15.79
C ALA A 112 3.56 0.43 -14.51
N ALA A 113 4.27 -0.31 -13.65
CA ALA A 113 4.91 0.24 -12.46
C ALA A 113 6.15 1.10 -12.77
N GLU A 114 6.55 1.31 -14.02
CA GLU A 114 7.59 2.28 -14.37
C GLU A 114 7.01 3.69 -14.58
N TYR A 115 5.69 3.84 -14.70
CA TYR A 115 5.05 5.14 -14.88
C TYR A 115 5.22 6.01 -13.62
N PRO A 116 5.81 7.21 -13.72
CA PRO A 116 6.13 8.02 -12.53
C PRO A 116 4.91 8.39 -11.68
N ARG A 117 3.76 8.62 -12.32
CA ARG A 117 2.50 8.97 -11.64
C ARG A 117 2.01 7.90 -10.67
N VAL A 118 2.38 6.64 -10.88
CA VAL A 118 2.02 5.54 -9.98
C VAL A 118 2.73 5.64 -8.62
N TRP A 119 3.90 6.29 -8.59
CA TRP A 119 4.70 6.49 -7.39
C TRP A 119 4.48 7.87 -6.74
N SER A 120 3.55 8.65 -7.28
CA SER A 120 3.18 9.98 -6.78
C SER A 120 2.73 9.95 -5.31
N ARG A 121 2.07 8.87 -4.88
CA ARG A 121 1.68 8.66 -3.48
C ARG A 121 2.84 7.98 -2.76
N ILE A 122 3.55 8.75 -1.92
CA ILE A 122 4.71 8.25 -1.19
C ILE A 122 4.22 7.37 -0.06
N TYR A 123 4.70 6.13 -0.04
CA TYR A 123 4.53 5.26 1.11
C TYR A 123 5.82 5.24 1.91
N ILE A 124 5.70 5.55 3.20
CA ILE A 124 6.79 5.41 4.14
C ILE A 124 6.23 4.64 5.32
N ASP A 125 6.95 3.59 5.68
CA ASP A 125 6.60 2.71 6.76
C ASP A 125 7.83 2.51 7.63
N TYR A 126 7.68 2.90 8.89
CA TYR A 126 8.69 2.80 9.94
C TYR A 126 8.75 1.44 10.63
N GLY A 127 7.78 0.56 10.40
CA GLY A 127 7.72 -0.73 11.09
C GLY A 127 8.85 -1.68 10.68
N ILE A 128 9.25 -1.66 9.40
CA ILE A 128 10.19 -2.65 8.85
C ILE A 128 11.19 -2.00 7.88
N GLY A 129 12.49 -2.09 8.17
CA GLY A 129 13.58 -1.68 7.27
C GLY A 129 13.98 -0.21 7.39
N ASN A 130 14.75 0.30 6.40
CA ASN A 130 15.25 1.67 6.41
C ASN A 130 14.25 2.63 5.72
N PRO A 131 13.58 3.53 6.47
CA PRO A 131 12.56 4.42 5.92
C PRO A 131 13.15 5.42 4.91
N LEU A 132 14.35 5.94 5.15
CA LEU A 132 15.04 6.85 4.22
C LEU A 132 15.32 6.18 2.89
N ALA A 133 15.77 4.92 2.90
CA ALA A 133 16.02 4.16 1.67
C ALA A 133 14.74 3.95 0.87
N LYS A 134 13.62 3.64 1.55
CA LYS A 134 12.29 3.57 0.91
C LYS A 134 11.89 4.93 0.34
N THR A 135 11.98 6.01 1.10
CA THR A 135 11.64 7.35 0.61
C THR A 135 12.45 7.71 -0.63
N LYS A 136 13.76 7.49 -0.63
CA LYS A 136 14.63 7.72 -1.79
C LYS A 136 14.24 6.88 -2.99
N LEU A 137 13.88 5.61 -2.77
CA LEU A 137 13.36 4.74 -3.85
C LEU A 137 12.09 5.33 -4.44
N TRP A 138 11.09 5.67 -3.63
CA TRP A 138 9.83 6.26 -4.10
C TRP A 138 10.06 7.56 -4.85
N LEU A 139 10.87 8.48 -4.30
CA LEU A 139 11.22 9.74 -4.95
C LEU A 139 11.91 9.51 -6.32
N SER A 140 12.83 8.54 -6.40
CA SER A 140 13.50 8.22 -7.66
C SER A 140 12.55 7.70 -8.74
N ARG A 141 11.46 7.02 -8.34
CA ARG A 141 10.44 6.49 -9.26
C ARG A 141 9.36 7.52 -9.59
N ALA A 142 8.98 8.35 -8.63
CA ALA A 142 8.01 9.43 -8.83
C ALA A 142 8.56 10.53 -9.76
N GLN A 143 9.89 10.70 -9.84
CA GLN A 143 10.57 11.66 -10.70
C GLN A 143 9.95 13.07 -10.55
N GLN A 144 9.46 13.65 -11.65
CA GLN A 144 8.82 14.97 -11.70
C GLN A 144 7.29 14.91 -11.57
N SER A 145 6.76 13.85 -10.95
CA SER A 145 5.32 13.74 -10.72
C SER A 145 4.80 15.01 -10.04
N PRO A 146 3.74 15.63 -10.57
CA PRO A 146 3.23 16.89 -10.04
C PRO A 146 2.47 16.72 -8.72
N LEU A 147 2.09 15.48 -8.38
CA LEU A 147 1.28 15.13 -7.22
C LEU A 147 2.12 14.37 -6.20
N LEU A 148 1.93 14.71 -4.93
CA LEU A 148 2.49 14.00 -3.79
C LEU A 148 1.45 13.76 -2.70
N ASP A 149 1.27 12.52 -2.24
CA ASP A 149 0.48 12.19 -1.04
C ASP A 149 1.43 11.59 0.00
N VAL A 150 1.56 12.23 1.18
CA VAL A 150 2.46 11.80 2.25
C VAL A 150 1.63 11.38 3.48
N PRO A 151 1.58 10.08 3.82
CA PRO A 151 0.84 9.57 4.97
C PRO A 151 1.55 9.87 6.29
N SER A 152 0.83 9.83 7.41
CA SER A 152 1.32 10.38 8.68
C SER A 152 2.37 9.52 9.38
N ASN A 153 2.34 8.21 9.18
CA ASN A 153 3.28 7.26 9.78
C ASN A 153 4.65 7.31 9.08
N ALA A 154 5.01 8.44 8.48
CA ALA A 154 6.13 8.61 7.56
C ALA A 154 7.11 9.71 7.97
N LEU A 155 6.82 10.47 9.05
CA LEU A 155 7.41 11.80 9.26
C LEU A 155 8.08 12.02 10.63
N SER A 156 8.43 10.96 11.35
CA SER A 156 9.17 11.03 12.63
C SER A 156 10.70 11.11 12.48
N MET A 157 11.25 11.46 11.31
CA MET A 157 12.70 11.47 11.08
C MET A 157 13.13 12.64 10.19
N GLU A 158 13.99 13.51 10.72
CA GLU A 158 14.53 14.69 10.01
C GLU A 158 15.20 14.32 8.69
N GLU A 159 15.86 13.15 8.60
CA GLU A 159 16.51 12.68 7.38
C GLU A 159 15.52 12.45 6.23
N VAL A 160 14.32 11.96 6.53
CA VAL A 160 13.27 11.72 5.54
C VAL A 160 12.70 13.05 5.05
N LEU A 161 12.45 13.98 5.97
CA LEU A 161 12.01 15.34 5.64
C LEU A 161 13.07 16.07 4.80
N SER A 162 14.35 15.89 5.14
CA SER A 162 15.46 16.44 4.37
C SER A 162 15.47 15.91 2.94
N ALA A 163 15.36 14.59 2.76
CA ALA A 163 15.28 13.97 1.43
C ALA A 163 14.05 14.41 0.62
N LEU A 164 12.91 14.62 1.28
CA LEU A 164 11.72 15.19 0.64
C LEU A 164 11.96 16.64 0.22
N SER A 165 12.64 17.44 1.05
CA SER A 165 12.88 18.86 0.81
C SER A 165 13.73 19.16 -0.42
N GLU A 166 14.67 18.28 -0.75
CA GLU A 166 15.46 18.33 -1.99
C GLU A 166 14.59 18.38 -3.26
N GLN A 167 13.37 17.84 -3.18
CA GLN A 167 12.44 17.72 -4.31
C GLN A 167 11.26 18.70 -4.24
N PHE A 168 11.16 19.56 -3.23
CA PHE A 168 10.03 20.48 -3.06
C PHE A 168 9.84 21.43 -4.25
N THR A 169 10.93 21.84 -4.90
CA THR A 169 10.89 22.84 -5.98
C THR A 169 10.08 22.43 -7.21
N GLN A 170 9.89 21.12 -7.43
CA GLN A 170 9.17 20.58 -8.58
C GLN A 170 7.68 20.30 -8.31
N TRP A 171 7.24 20.30 -7.06
CA TRP A 171 5.88 19.90 -6.69
C TRP A 171 4.85 20.95 -7.06
N LYS A 172 3.72 20.49 -7.63
CA LYS A 172 2.60 21.35 -8.04
C LYS A 172 1.37 21.15 -7.15
N SER A 173 1.16 19.92 -6.68
CA SER A 173 0.07 19.53 -5.79
C SER A 173 0.65 18.65 -4.70
N VAL A 174 0.40 19.01 -3.45
CA VAL A 174 0.88 18.26 -2.29
C VAL A 174 -0.30 18.00 -1.37
N THR A 175 -0.49 16.74 -1.00
CA THR A 175 -1.44 16.28 0.00
C THR A 175 -0.63 15.74 1.18
N ILE A 176 -0.81 16.34 2.35
CA ILE A 176 -0.14 15.95 3.59
C ILE A 176 -1.22 15.40 4.51
N ARG A 177 -1.08 14.14 4.94
CA ARG A 177 -1.98 13.52 5.91
C ARG A 177 -1.22 13.26 7.19
N THR A 178 -1.61 13.87 8.30
CA THR A 178 -0.98 13.71 9.62
C THR A 178 -1.96 13.22 10.68
N HIS A 179 -1.45 12.70 11.80
CA HIS A 179 -2.30 12.36 12.95
C HIS A 179 -2.75 13.63 13.66
N ASP A 180 -1.87 14.61 13.81
CA ASP A 180 -2.11 15.84 14.57
C ASP A 180 -1.49 17.08 13.91
N THR A 181 -1.79 18.25 14.46
CA THR A 181 -1.29 19.55 13.99
C THR A 181 0.20 19.76 14.28
N ILE A 182 0.77 19.09 15.28
CA ILE A 182 2.19 19.19 15.64
C ILE A 182 3.03 18.58 14.52
N GLN A 183 2.68 17.38 14.06
CA GLN A 183 3.30 16.72 12.93
C GLN A 183 3.15 17.55 11.66
N LEU A 184 1.95 18.11 11.42
CA LEU A 184 1.73 19.00 10.28
C LEU A 184 2.71 20.18 10.30
N ASN A 185 2.87 20.84 11.45
CA ASN A 185 3.81 21.94 11.62
C ASN A 185 5.26 21.52 11.39
N HIS A 186 5.68 20.34 11.88
CA HIS A 186 7.02 19.80 11.63
C HIS A 186 7.29 19.54 10.15
N ILE A 187 6.27 19.27 9.35
CA ILE A 187 6.40 19.05 7.90
C ILE A 187 6.38 20.37 7.15
N LEU A 188 5.55 21.33 7.60
CA LEU A 188 5.45 22.65 6.99
C LEU A 188 6.66 23.52 7.33
N SER A 189 7.31 23.37 8.50
CA SER A 189 8.42 24.25 8.88
C SER A 189 9.63 24.19 7.93
N PRO A 190 10.12 23.00 7.49
CA PRO A 190 11.21 22.90 6.52
C PRO A 190 10.78 23.35 5.10
N MET A 191 9.47 23.36 4.83
CA MET A 191 8.91 23.81 3.55
C MET A 191 9.03 25.32 3.32
N GLY A 192 9.40 26.10 4.33
CA GLY A 192 9.52 27.56 4.22
C GLY A 192 10.57 28.04 3.21
N HIS A 193 11.44 27.16 2.71
CA HIS A 193 12.58 27.49 1.84
C HIS A 193 12.29 27.44 0.32
N SER A 194 11.01 27.49 -0.07
CA SER A 194 10.48 27.83 -1.41
C SER A 194 9.83 26.67 -2.16
N PHE A 195 8.52 26.81 -2.35
CA PHE A 195 7.68 26.05 -3.26
C PHE A 195 7.32 26.91 -4.48
N PRO A 196 8.25 27.16 -5.42
CA PRO A 196 8.02 28.07 -6.53
C PRO A 196 6.86 27.63 -7.44
N ARG A 197 6.60 26.32 -7.51
CA ARG A 197 5.63 25.70 -8.43
C ARG A 197 4.37 25.17 -7.76
N LEU A 198 4.28 25.20 -6.42
CA LEU A 198 3.12 24.67 -5.70
C LEU A 198 1.89 25.51 -6.02
N ARG A 199 0.84 24.85 -6.49
CA ARG A 199 -0.45 25.44 -6.86
C ARG A 199 -1.57 24.99 -5.92
N ARG A 200 -1.47 23.76 -5.43
CA ARG A 200 -2.45 23.14 -4.53
C ARG A 200 -1.75 22.52 -3.32
N LEU A 201 -2.24 22.85 -2.14
CA LEU A 201 -1.85 22.21 -0.89
C LEU A 201 -3.10 21.68 -0.20
N ASP A 202 -3.14 20.38 0.06
CA ASP A 202 -4.20 19.74 0.81
C ASP A 202 -3.60 19.23 2.13
N CYS A 203 -4.10 19.67 3.28
CA CYS A 203 -3.65 19.25 4.60
C CYS A 203 -4.79 18.52 5.32
N VAL A 204 -4.55 17.30 5.79
CA VAL A 204 -5.55 16.48 6.48
C VAL A 204 -4.97 15.99 7.80
N THR A 205 -5.61 16.30 8.92
CA THR A 205 -5.23 15.81 10.24
C THR A 205 -6.30 14.85 10.78
N HIS A 206 -5.93 13.71 11.34
CA HIS A 206 -6.93 12.72 11.79
C HIS A 206 -7.49 12.96 13.20
N TRP A 207 -6.75 13.67 14.06
CA TRP A 207 -7.09 13.90 15.46
C TRP A 207 -6.86 15.36 15.83
N ASP A 208 -7.80 15.94 16.60
CA ASP A 208 -7.59 17.19 17.29
C ASP A 208 -6.80 16.89 18.58
N THR A 209 -5.57 17.42 18.70
CA THR A 209 -4.90 17.41 20.00
C THR A 209 -5.57 18.44 20.90
N PRO A 210 -5.98 18.08 22.14
CA PRO A 210 -6.61 19.01 23.08
C PRO A 210 -5.65 20.12 23.56
N THR A 211 -4.35 20.01 23.24
CA THR A 211 -3.32 20.99 23.61
C THR A 211 -3.43 22.32 22.84
N GLY A 212 -4.19 22.39 21.74
CA GLY A 212 -4.51 23.66 21.09
C GLY A 212 -3.39 24.28 20.26
N ASP A 213 -2.41 23.48 19.83
CA ASP A 213 -1.38 23.96 18.91
C ASP A 213 -1.97 24.21 17.52
N LEU A 214 -1.89 25.47 17.12
CA LEU A 214 -2.40 25.99 15.86
C LEU A 214 -1.45 25.63 14.72
N VAL A 215 -2.00 25.37 13.53
CA VAL A 215 -1.17 25.09 12.35
C VAL A 215 -0.46 26.37 11.89
N ASP A 216 0.85 26.30 11.68
CA ASP A 216 1.66 27.42 11.18
C ASP A 216 1.84 27.30 9.65
N PHE A 217 1.12 28.16 8.92
CA PHE A 217 1.22 28.25 7.46
C PHE A 217 2.18 29.33 6.98
N SER A 218 3.00 29.92 7.86
CA SER A 218 3.99 30.94 7.47
C SER A 218 4.93 30.44 6.35
N ALA A 219 5.30 29.17 6.38
CA ALA A 219 6.10 28.53 5.34
C ALA A 219 5.45 28.58 3.94
N VAL A 220 4.12 28.61 3.89
CA VAL A 220 3.33 28.57 2.66
C VAL A 220 3.20 29.96 2.03
N HIS A 221 3.48 31.05 2.76
CA HIS A 221 3.56 32.40 2.19
C HIS A 221 4.62 32.54 1.11
N ASN A 222 5.66 31.71 1.17
CA ASN A 222 6.75 31.67 0.20
C ASN A 222 6.42 30.85 -1.07
N ALA A 223 5.16 30.45 -1.26
CA ALA A 223 4.67 29.75 -2.45
C ALA A 223 3.92 30.71 -3.40
N PRO A 224 4.61 31.43 -4.32
CA PRO A 224 3.98 32.48 -5.15
C PRO A 224 2.93 31.93 -6.14
N SER A 225 3.02 30.65 -6.46
CA SER A 225 2.10 29.97 -7.38
C SER A 225 0.89 29.36 -6.70
N LEU A 226 0.77 29.44 -5.36
CA LEU A 226 -0.32 28.80 -4.63
C LEU A 226 -1.64 29.47 -5.01
N ARG A 227 -2.64 28.65 -5.32
CA ARG A 227 -3.99 29.08 -5.70
C ARG A 227 -5.06 28.38 -4.88
N GLN A 228 -4.81 27.13 -4.50
CA GLN A 228 -5.76 26.29 -3.77
C GLN A 228 -5.14 25.77 -2.47
N LEU A 229 -5.90 25.90 -1.39
CA LEU A 229 -5.57 25.39 -0.07
C LEU A 229 -6.80 24.65 0.47
N ASP A 230 -6.69 23.35 0.66
CA ASP A 230 -7.70 22.51 1.30
C ASP A 230 -7.16 22.08 2.66
N ILE A 231 -7.95 22.28 3.71
CA ILE A 231 -7.54 22.00 5.07
C ILE A 231 -8.66 21.25 5.77
N LYS A 232 -8.39 20.00 6.16
CA LYS A 232 -9.34 19.11 6.81
C LYS A 232 -8.89 18.78 8.23
N GLN A 233 -9.74 19.14 9.20
CA GLN A 233 -9.61 18.84 10.62
C GLN A 233 -8.41 19.40 11.41
N PRO A 234 -7.83 20.59 11.17
CA PRO A 234 -6.85 21.11 12.11
C PRO A 234 -7.50 21.95 13.22
N ASN A 235 -6.86 21.94 14.38
CA ASN A 235 -6.83 23.11 15.26
C ASN A 235 -6.47 24.34 14.41
N LEU A 236 -7.26 25.41 14.52
CA LEU A 236 -7.23 26.53 13.58
C LEU A 236 -5.82 27.03 13.26
N PRO A 237 -5.50 27.40 12.02
CA PRO A 237 -4.18 27.90 11.71
C PRO A 237 -3.88 29.27 12.33
N ARG A 238 -2.62 29.50 12.75
CA ARG A 238 -2.04 30.83 12.84
C ARG A 238 -1.70 31.25 11.42
N TRP A 239 -2.53 32.10 10.83
CA TRP A 239 -2.34 32.50 9.43
C TRP A 239 -2.68 33.95 9.16
N SER A 240 -1.94 34.51 8.20
CA SER A 240 -2.39 35.53 7.26
C SER A 240 -2.63 34.81 5.93
N ILE A 241 -3.77 35.03 5.28
CA ILE A 241 -4.07 34.37 4.01
C ILE A 241 -3.07 34.89 2.96
N PRO A 242 -2.32 34.03 2.24
CA PRO A 242 -1.48 34.48 1.15
C PRO A 242 -2.34 35.20 0.11
N PHE A 243 -1.94 36.40 -0.29
CA PHE A 243 -2.70 37.25 -1.23
C PHE A 243 -2.91 36.60 -2.61
N GLN A 244 -2.16 35.54 -2.94
CA GLN A 244 -2.30 34.80 -4.19
C GLN A 244 -3.36 33.69 -4.14
N LEU A 245 -3.90 33.37 -2.95
CA LEU A 245 -4.83 32.28 -2.76
C LEU A 245 -6.22 32.64 -3.33
N THR A 246 -6.71 31.83 -4.26
CA THR A 246 -8.02 32.03 -4.90
C THR A 246 -9.10 31.12 -4.35
N ASN A 247 -8.71 29.93 -3.87
CA ASN A 247 -9.61 28.88 -3.43
C ASN A 247 -9.16 28.38 -2.06
N LEU A 248 -10.07 28.44 -1.11
CA LEU A 248 -9.83 27.99 0.26
C LEU A 248 -10.98 27.07 0.66
N HIS A 249 -10.64 25.85 1.01
CA HIS A 249 -11.58 24.87 1.52
C HIS A 249 -11.16 24.49 2.94
N LEU A 250 -12.07 24.65 3.89
CA LEU A 250 -11.83 24.37 5.29
C LEU A 250 -12.91 23.41 5.78
N ILE A 251 -12.51 22.21 6.19
CA ILE A 251 -13.38 21.27 6.89
C ILE A 251 -13.04 21.31 8.38
N LEU A 252 -13.97 21.81 9.18
CA LEU A 252 -13.83 21.99 10.62
C LEU A 252 -14.50 20.87 11.41
N SER A 253 -13.88 20.51 12.53
CA SER A 253 -14.46 19.69 13.59
C SER A 253 -15.41 20.52 14.46
N PRO A 254 -16.53 19.97 14.97
CA PRO A 254 -17.48 20.71 15.81
C PRO A 254 -16.83 21.17 17.13
N ALA A 255 -15.84 20.41 17.62
CA ALA A 255 -15.06 20.75 18.81
C ALA A 255 -14.31 22.09 18.64
N ASN A 256 -13.82 22.39 17.43
CA ASN A 256 -13.08 23.61 17.14
C ASN A 256 -13.99 24.85 17.10
N LEU A 257 -15.26 24.68 16.67
CA LEU A 257 -16.27 25.74 16.69
C LEU A 257 -16.83 26.01 18.09
N ALA A 258 -16.85 25.01 18.96
CA ALA A 258 -17.29 25.16 20.34
C ALA A 258 -16.35 26.04 21.19
N ASN A 259 -15.13 26.29 20.73
CA ASN A 259 -14.17 27.17 21.41
C ASN A 259 -14.34 28.63 20.94
N PRO A 260 -14.87 29.54 21.78
CA PRO A 260 -15.18 30.92 21.39
C PRO A 260 -13.94 31.76 21.06
N VAL A 261 -12.78 31.43 21.63
CA VAL A 261 -11.50 32.11 21.32
C VAL A 261 -11.04 31.74 19.92
N LEU A 262 -11.19 30.47 19.53
CA LEU A 262 -10.88 29.99 18.19
C LEU A 262 -11.86 30.59 17.16
N ALA A 263 -13.17 30.55 17.43
CA ALA A 263 -14.20 31.10 16.55
C ALA A 263 -14.00 32.60 16.27
N SER A 264 -13.69 33.40 17.29
CA SER A 264 -13.48 34.86 17.13
C SER A 264 -12.22 35.19 16.33
N ARG A 265 -11.12 34.46 16.53
CA ARG A 265 -9.91 34.59 15.71
C ARG A 265 -10.21 34.26 14.26
N TRP A 266 -10.97 33.20 14.02
CA TRP A 266 -11.33 32.77 12.68
C TRP A 266 -12.17 33.81 11.93
N ALA A 267 -13.19 34.35 12.61
CA ALA A 267 -14.01 35.43 12.07
C ALA A 267 -13.15 36.65 11.71
N SER A 268 -12.16 37.00 12.54
CA SER A 268 -11.26 38.12 12.25
C SER A 268 -10.33 37.86 11.06
N THR A 269 -9.87 36.63 10.85
CA THR A 269 -8.98 36.31 9.71
C THR A 269 -9.75 36.21 8.40
N LEU A 270 -10.96 35.66 8.42
CA LEU A 270 -11.83 35.59 7.24
C LEU A 270 -12.52 36.92 6.91
N ALA A 271 -12.53 37.89 7.83
CA ALA A 271 -13.14 39.21 7.60
C ALA A 271 -12.40 40.04 6.53
N ASN A 272 -11.17 39.68 6.16
CA ASN A 272 -10.39 40.43 5.16
C ASN A 272 -9.75 39.52 4.09
N PRO A 273 -10.55 38.80 3.27
CA PRO A 273 -10.03 37.86 2.29
C PRO A 273 -9.63 38.62 1.02
N LEU A 274 -8.47 39.26 1.04
CA LEU A 274 -7.93 39.93 -0.15
C LEU A 274 -7.53 38.88 -1.19
N GLY A 275 -8.26 38.84 -2.32
CA GLY A 275 -7.92 38.02 -3.50
C GLY A 275 -8.64 36.66 -3.60
N LEU A 276 -9.38 36.28 -2.56
CA LEU A 276 -10.10 35.00 -2.54
C LEU A 276 -11.34 35.06 -3.46
N LYS A 277 -11.54 34.02 -4.26
CA LYS A 277 -12.70 33.90 -5.17
C LYS A 277 -13.75 32.92 -4.63
N HIS A 278 -13.26 31.84 -4.01
CA HIS A 278 -14.07 30.76 -3.47
C HIS A 278 -13.59 30.40 -2.07
N LEU A 279 -14.51 30.47 -1.11
CA LEU A 279 -14.31 29.98 0.24
C LEU A 279 -15.38 28.93 0.51
N THR A 280 -14.97 27.72 0.85
CA THR A 280 -15.89 26.66 1.26
C THR A 280 -15.56 26.31 2.70
N LEU A 281 -16.57 26.40 3.57
CA LEU A 281 -16.51 26.05 4.98
C LEU A 281 -17.43 24.86 5.20
N GLU A 282 -16.85 23.71 5.47
CA GLU A 282 -17.60 22.52 5.84
C GLU A 282 -17.44 22.25 7.33
N VAL A 283 -18.52 21.85 8.00
CA VAL A 283 -18.46 21.32 9.36
C VAL A 283 -18.70 19.82 9.28
N SER A 284 -17.66 19.05 9.60
CA SER A 284 -17.72 17.58 9.66
C SER A 284 -18.36 17.18 10.97
N VAL A 285 -19.54 16.58 10.94
CA VAL A 285 -20.15 15.99 12.15
C VAL A 285 -19.73 14.53 12.24
N ASP A 286 -19.39 14.05 13.44
CA ASP A 286 -18.97 12.65 13.71
C ASP A 286 -19.95 11.58 13.19
N SER A 287 -21.17 11.98 12.84
CA SER A 287 -22.22 11.14 12.25
C SER A 287 -22.17 11.02 10.71
N GLY A 288 -21.15 11.56 10.03
CA GLY A 288 -21.01 11.48 8.56
C GLY A 288 -21.86 12.50 7.78
N TYR A 289 -22.42 13.49 8.47
CA TYR A 289 -23.14 14.60 7.85
C TYR A 289 -22.22 15.83 7.73
N HIS A 290 -22.21 16.46 6.55
CA HIS A 290 -21.43 17.67 6.28
C HIS A 290 -22.35 18.86 6.05
N TYR A 291 -22.15 19.96 6.79
CA TYR A 291 -22.81 21.23 6.50
C TYR A 291 -21.85 22.10 5.70
N GLU A 292 -22.25 22.53 4.50
CA GLU A 292 -21.41 23.30 3.57
C GLU A 292 -21.89 24.75 3.49
N LEU A 293 -20.99 25.69 3.80
CA LEU A 293 -21.14 27.12 3.61
C LEU A 293 -20.18 27.55 2.51
N GLU A 294 -20.70 28.01 1.37
CA GLU A 294 -19.89 28.56 0.30
C GLU A 294 -19.99 30.10 0.29
N TRP A 295 -18.85 30.75 0.14
CA TRP A 295 -18.74 32.17 -0.14
C TRP A 295 -18.12 32.41 -1.52
N TRP A 296 -18.74 33.31 -2.27
CA TRP A 296 -18.35 33.67 -3.62
C TRP A 296 -18.13 35.18 -3.70
N SER A 297 -17.05 35.61 -4.35
CA SER A 297 -16.84 37.02 -4.64
C SER A 297 -17.82 37.50 -5.74
N SER A 298 -19.07 37.78 -5.39
CA SER A 298 -20.06 38.35 -6.30
C SER A 298 -20.53 39.73 -5.80
N HIS A 299 -21.02 40.59 -6.70
CA HIS A 299 -21.52 41.94 -6.38
C HIS A 299 -22.87 41.96 -5.62
N TYR A 300 -23.27 40.86 -4.98
CA TYR A 300 -24.54 40.76 -4.26
C TYR A 300 -24.39 41.05 -2.75
N LEU A 301 -25.46 41.60 -2.17
CA LEU A 301 -25.56 42.09 -0.78
C LEU A 301 -25.39 41.01 0.30
N ASN A 302 -25.34 39.72 -0.06
CA ASN A 302 -24.99 38.64 0.86
C ASN A 302 -24.22 37.52 0.12
N PRO A 303 -22.89 37.42 0.30
CA PRO A 303 -22.04 36.52 -0.49
C PRO A 303 -22.02 35.07 0.03
N TRP A 304 -22.76 34.78 1.11
CA TRP A 304 -22.82 33.45 1.75
C TRP A 304 -24.02 32.65 1.27
N HIS A 305 -23.75 31.43 0.80
CA HIS A 305 -24.78 30.45 0.44
C HIS A 305 -24.64 29.22 1.34
N LEU A 306 -25.69 28.92 2.10
CA LEU A 306 -25.79 27.69 2.89
C LEU A 306 -26.31 26.58 1.96
N ARG A 307 -25.55 25.50 1.78
CA ARG A 307 -26.05 24.28 1.13
C ARG A 307 -26.49 23.26 2.17
N ALA A 308 -27.63 22.64 1.90
CA ALA A 308 -28.15 21.53 2.70
C ALA A 308 -27.16 20.34 2.68
N PRO A 309 -27.11 19.53 3.76
CA PRO A 309 -26.15 18.45 3.89
C PRO A 309 -26.26 17.43 2.76
N ARG A 310 -25.12 17.08 2.15
CA ARG A 310 -25.03 15.95 1.22
C ARG A 310 -24.83 14.68 2.04
N GLY A 311 -25.86 13.84 2.09
CA GLY A 311 -25.73 12.48 2.62
C GLY A 311 -24.95 11.60 1.63
N ILE A 312 -24.04 10.78 2.15
CA ILE A 312 -23.46 9.64 1.43
C ILE A 312 -24.52 8.54 1.31
#